data_AF-A0A1Q9RB64-F1
#
_entry.id   AF-A0A1Q9RB64-F1
#
_cell.length_a   1.000
_cell.length_b   1.000
_cell.length_c   1.000
_cell.angle_alpha   90.00
_cell.angle_beta   90.00
_cell.angle_gamma   90.00
#
_symmetry.space_group_name_H-M   'P 1'
#
loop_
_entity.id
_entity.type
_entity.pdbx_description
1 polymer ?
#
loop_
_entity_poly.entity_id
_entity_poly.type
_entity_poly.pdbx_seq_one_letter_code
_entity_poly.pdbx_strand_id
1 'polypeptide(L)'
;MKRTIKTLVAAGVVGSTAVLAGAYFGVVNVGADDPHFPAVHAFLTMARDRSIEVRSRDIEVPNLDDQALIRAGAGNYNSMCIGCHLAPGVAETELSQSLYPAPPNLAKIGVDGNPSAAFWVIKHGIKATGMPAWGKSMGDEYIWGMVAFLNQLPTMDAKQYQTLVASSGGHQHGGGETQMHNHEGQHGDNKPGHHDNSGGGDDHHGSGDAGEPGHHDAAATDSEGGSAPKAGHHSDMSGDDHHAGDEASSNGGDHHAEQAPNASPKTHTHADGKEHVHES
;
A
#
# COMPACT_ATOMS: atom_id res chain seq x y z
N MET A 1 -39.37 -38.33 -5.38
CA MET A 1 -38.70 -37.36 -6.28
C MET A 1 -39.42 -36.02 -6.36
N LYS A 2 -40.66 -35.90 -6.87
CA LYS A 2 -41.37 -34.60 -6.98
C LYS A 2 -41.58 -33.87 -5.63
N ARG A 3 -41.87 -34.59 -4.55
CA ARG A 3 -42.00 -34.01 -3.20
C ARG A 3 -40.67 -33.50 -2.67
N THR A 4 -39.60 -34.30 -2.80
CA THR A 4 -38.23 -33.93 -2.41
C THR A 4 -37.75 -32.67 -3.13
N ILE A 5 -37.97 -32.57 -4.46
CA ILE A 5 -37.61 -31.39 -5.24
C ILE A 5 -38.39 -30.15 -4.77
N LYS A 6 -39.71 -30.26 -4.55
CA LYS A 6 -40.52 -29.15 -4.03
C LYS A 6 -40.03 -28.69 -2.66
N THR A 7 -39.66 -29.61 -1.77
CA THR A 7 -39.13 -29.28 -0.45
C THR A 7 -37.78 -28.57 -0.54
N LEU A 8 -36.85 -29.04 -1.38
CA LEU A 8 -35.54 -28.39 -1.57
C LEU A 8 -35.69 -26.98 -2.17
N VAL A 9 -36.58 -26.81 -3.15
CA VAL A 9 -36.87 -25.50 -3.74
C VAL A 9 -37.47 -24.56 -2.70
N ALA A 10 -38.47 -25.00 -1.94
CA ALA A 10 -39.08 -24.19 -0.89
C ALA A 10 -38.05 -23.78 0.19
N ALA A 11 -37.21 -24.73 0.63
CA ALA A 11 -36.14 -24.44 1.59
C ALA A 11 -35.12 -23.44 1.02
N GLY A 12 -34.73 -23.58 -0.25
CA GLY A 12 -33.82 -22.65 -0.92
C GLY A 12 -34.38 -21.24 -1.07
N VAL A 13 -35.68 -21.10 -1.36
CA VAL A 13 -36.38 -19.80 -1.41
C VAL A 13 -36.41 -19.17 -0.02
N VAL A 14 -36.86 -19.92 1.00
CA VAL A 14 -36.90 -19.41 2.39
C VAL A 14 -35.51 -18.98 2.87
N GLY A 15 -34.49 -19.79 2.61
CA GLY A 15 -33.10 -19.46 2.97
C GLY A 15 -32.62 -18.19 2.27
N SER A 16 -32.82 -18.06 0.95
CA SER A 16 -32.44 -16.87 0.19
C SER A 16 -33.16 -15.62 0.68
N THR A 17 -34.48 -15.72 0.94
CA THR A 17 -35.27 -14.60 1.47
C THR A 17 -34.78 -14.17 2.84
N ALA A 18 -34.41 -15.11 3.73
CA ALA A 18 -33.87 -14.79 5.04
C ALA A 18 -32.52 -14.05 4.95
N VAL A 19 -31.61 -14.49 4.07
CA VAL A 19 -30.32 -13.82 3.84
C VAL A 19 -30.53 -12.40 3.31
N LEU A 20 -31.41 -12.23 2.31
CA LEU A 20 -31.73 -10.92 1.75
C LEU A 20 -32.38 -9.99 2.77
N ALA A 21 -33.30 -10.49 3.59
CA ALA A 21 -33.91 -9.73 4.66
C ALA A 21 -32.86 -9.30 5.71
N GLY A 22 -31.99 -10.22 6.14
CA GLY A 22 -30.90 -9.91 7.07
C GLY A 22 -29.98 -8.81 6.55
N ALA A 23 -29.62 -8.85 5.26
CA ALA A 23 -28.84 -7.79 4.63
C ALA A 23 -29.62 -6.47 4.55
N TYR A 24 -30.89 -6.50 4.11
CA TYR A 24 -31.73 -5.31 3.96
C TYR A 24 -31.98 -4.59 5.28
N PHE A 25 -32.18 -5.34 6.37
CA PHE A 25 -32.39 -4.79 7.71
C PHE A 25 -31.08 -4.49 8.47
N GLY A 26 -29.91 -4.63 7.83
CA GLY A 26 -28.62 -4.26 8.42
C GLY A 26 -28.15 -5.20 9.55
N VAL A 27 -28.63 -6.44 9.59
CA VAL A 27 -28.19 -7.44 10.58
C VAL A 27 -26.73 -7.84 10.36
N VAL A 28 -26.25 -7.73 9.12
CA VAL A 28 -24.83 -7.96 8.77
C VAL A 28 -24.07 -6.67 8.95
N ASN A 29 -23.22 -6.60 9.97
CA ASN A 29 -22.25 -5.52 10.12
C ASN A 29 -21.19 -5.63 9.01
N VAL A 30 -20.88 -4.51 8.37
CA VAL A 30 -19.89 -4.40 7.28
C VAL A 30 -18.65 -3.60 7.71
N GLY A 31 -18.58 -3.20 8.98
CA GLY A 31 -17.38 -2.58 9.56
C GLY A 31 -16.17 -3.50 9.42
N ALA A 32 -15.03 -2.92 9.05
CA ALA A 32 -13.78 -3.67 8.90
C ALA A 32 -13.19 -4.11 10.27
N ASP A 33 -13.63 -3.48 11.35
CA ASP A 33 -13.27 -3.78 12.74
C ASP A 33 -14.06 -4.96 13.33
N ASP A 34 -15.08 -5.46 12.63
CA ASP A 34 -15.88 -6.62 13.04
C ASP A 34 -15.59 -7.82 12.12
N PRO A 35 -14.80 -8.81 12.58
CA PRO A 35 -14.46 -9.96 11.77
C PRO A 35 -15.69 -10.77 11.37
N HIS A 36 -15.65 -11.33 10.16
CA HIS A 36 -16.66 -12.30 9.73
C HIS A 36 -16.81 -13.44 10.74
N PHE A 37 -18.04 -13.97 10.85
CA PHE A 37 -18.31 -15.21 11.57
C PHE A 37 -17.29 -16.31 11.18
N PRO A 38 -16.77 -17.12 12.13
CA PRO A 38 -15.65 -18.03 11.88
C PRO A 38 -15.79 -18.93 10.65
N ALA A 39 -16.99 -19.46 10.38
CA ALA A 39 -17.22 -20.30 9.20
C ALA A 39 -17.15 -19.50 7.88
N VAL A 40 -17.62 -18.25 7.87
CA VAL A 40 -17.53 -17.36 6.71
C VAL A 40 -16.08 -16.96 6.50
N HIS A 41 -15.37 -16.58 7.57
CA HIS A 41 -13.94 -16.28 7.51
C HIS A 41 -13.14 -17.45 6.92
N ALA A 42 -13.31 -18.66 7.47
CA ALA A 42 -12.63 -19.87 7.00
C ALA A 42 -12.93 -20.18 5.52
N PHE A 43 -14.19 -20.00 5.09
CA PHE A 43 -14.57 -20.16 3.69
C PHE A 43 -13.86 -19.14 2.78
N LEU A 44 -13.83 -17.86 3.17
CA LEU A 44 -13.17 -16.81 2.41
C LEU A 44 -11.65 -17.03 2.32
N THR A 45 -11.00 -17.42 3.43
CA THR A 45 -9.58 -17.79 3.45
C THR A 45 -9.31 -18.95 2.49
N MET A 46 -10.06 -20.04 2.59
CA MET A 46 -9.91 -21.20 1.70
C MET A 46 -10.12 -20.82 0.24
N ALA A 47 -11.15 -20.03 -0.07
CA ALA A 47 -11.45 -19.60 -1.44
C ALA A 47 -10.33 -18.70 -2.00
N ARG A 48 -9.79 -17.78 -1.19
CA ARG A 48 -8.65 -16.93 -1.55
C ARG A 48 -7.42 -17.78 -1.84
N ASP A 49 -7.00 -18.62 -0.90
CA ASP A 49 -5.75 -19.37 -0.98
C ASP A 49 -5.79 -20.35 -2.15
N ARG A 50 -6.91 -21.09 -2.31
CA ARG A 50 -7.09 -22.00 -3.45
C ARG A 50 -7.15 -21.27 -4.79
N SER A 51 -7.75 -20.08 -4.83
CA SER A 51 -7.81 -19.26 -6.04
C SER A 51 -6.42 -18.81 -6.48
N ILE A 52 -5.59 -18.34 -5.55
CA ILE A 52 -4.21 -17.92 -5.82
C ILE A 52 -3.42 -19.11 -6.35
N GLU A 53 -3.43 -20.24 -5.62
CA GLU A 53 -2.70 -21.46 -6.00
C GLU A 53 -3.05 -21.92 -7.42
N VAL A 54 -4.34 -21.99 -7.75
CA VAL A 54 -4.78 -22.44 -9.09
C VAL A 54 -4.38 -21.46 -10.18
N ARG A 55 -4.43 -20.15 -9.91
CA ARG A 55 -4.18 -19.13 -10.92
C ARG A 55 -2.71 -18.78 -11.09
N SER A 56 -1.87 -19.06 -10.10
CA SER A 56 -0.43 -18.83 -10.18
C SER A 56 0.38 -20.04 -10.65
N ARG A 57 -0.22 -21.24 -10.70
CA ARG A 57 0.50 -22.50 -10.99
C ARG A 57 1.27 -22.53 -12.32
N ASP A 58 0.74 -21.86 -13.35
CA ASP A 58 1.27 -21.88 -14.71
C ASP A 58 2.06 -20.60 -15.05
N ILE A 59 2.33 -19.76 -14.05
CA ILE A 59 3.13 -18.54 -14.22
C ILE A 59 4.62 -18.92 -14.22
N GLU A 60 5.29 -18.65 -15.33
CA GLU A 60 6.73 -18.84 -15.46
C GLU A 60 7.47 -17.77 -14.65
N VAL A 61 8.30 -18.22 -13.71
CA VAL A 61 9.09 -17.34 -12.85
C VAL A 61 10.41 -17.02 -13.58
N PRO A 62 10.72 -15.74 -13.86
CA PRO A 62 11.98 -15.36 -14.47
C PRO A 62 13.13 -15.50 -13.47
N ASN A 63 14.36 -15.27 -13.91
CA ASN A 63 15.51 -15.20 -12.99
C ASN A 63 15.35 -14.02 -12.02
N LEU A 64 15.25 -14.30 -10.72
CA LEU A 64 15.04 -13.32 -9.66
C LEU A 64 16.34 -12.81 -9.02
N ASP A 65 17.51 -13.30 -9.45
CA ASP A 65 18.81 -12.93 -8.85
C ASP A 65 19.45 -11.70 -9.50
N ASP A 66 18.80 -11.12 -10.52
CA ASP A 66 19.26 -9.90 -11.19
C ASP A 66 19.25 -8.71 -10.21
N GLN A 67 20.43 -8.17 -9.95
CA GLN A 67 20.64 -7.07 -9.03
C GLN A 67 19.99 -5.76 -9.48
N ALA A 68 19.87 -5.53 -10.80
CA ALA A 68 19.18 -4.36 -11.32
C ALA A 68 17.66 -4.48 -11.08
N LEU A 69 17.11 -5.68 -11.31
CA LEU A 69 15.70 -6.00 -11.08
C LEU A 69 15.31 -5.87 -9.60
N ILE A 70 16.11 -6.47 -8.70
CA ILE A 70 15.93 -6.37 -7.24
C ILE A 70 15.96 -4.90 -6.79
N ARG A 71 16.92 -4.13 -7.31
CA ARG A 71 17.07 -2.72 -6.94
C ARG A 71 15.88 -1.87 -7.39
N ALA A 72 15.41 -2.05 -8.62
CA ALA A 72 14.20 -1.38 -9.10
C ALA A 72 12.97 -1.78 -8.26
N GLY A 73 12.86 -3.07 -7.90
CA GLY A 73 11.83 -3.58 -7.00
C GLY A 73 11.83 -2.94 -5.62
N ALA A 74 13.00 -2.66 -5.05
CA ALA A 74 13.13 -2.00 -3.75
C ALA A 74 12.50 -0.60 -3.75
N GLY A 75 12.72 0.19 -4.81
CA GLY A 75 12.12 1.51 -4.97
C GLY A 75 10.60 1.45 -5.02
N ASN A 76 10.06 0.56 -5.86
CA ASN A 76 8.61 0.34 -5.96
C ASN A 76 7.99 -0.15 -4.65
N TYR A 77 8.61 -1.12 -3.99
CA TYR A 77 8.14 -1.61 -2.68
C TYR A 77 8.09 -0.49 -1.65
N ASN A 78 9.16 0.32 -1.56
CA ASN A 78 9.22 1.45 -0.63
C ASN A 78 8.12 2.48 -0.90
N SER A 79 7.78 2.73 -2.15
CA SER A 79 6.76 3.73 -2.50
C SER A 79 5.33 3.22 -2.33
N MET A 80 5.08 1.92 -2.48
CA MET A 80 3.72 1.40 -2.66
C MET A 80 3.27 0.44 -1.55
N CYS A 81 4.20 -0.25 -0.90
CA CYS A 81 3.88 -1.41 -0.08
C CYS A 81 4.08 -1.15 1.42
N ILE A 82 5.06 -0.34 1.79
CA ILE A 82 5.49 -0.21 3.20
C ILE A 82 4.41 0.37 4.13
N GLY A 83 3.48 1.16 3.59
CA GLY A 83 2.39 1.74 4.39
C GLY A 83 1.50 0.66 5.03
N CYS A 84 1.34 -0.48 4.35
CA CYS A 84 0.54 -1.61 4.81
C CYS A 84 1.40 -2.80 5.25
N HIS A 85 2.46 -3.12 4.51
CA HIS A 85 3.25 -4.35 4.66
C HIS A 85 4.58 -4.18 5.43
N LEU A 86 4.89 -2.95 5.84
CA LEU A 86 6.06 -2.55 6.64
C LEU A 86 7.41 -2.77 5.93
N ALA A 87 8.49 -2.36 6.55
CA ALA A 87 9.87 -2.58 6.08
C ALA A 87 10.76 -3.05 7.25
N PRO A 88 11.97 -3.56 7.01
CA PRO A 88 12.89 -3.94 8.07
C PRO A 88 13.10 -2.81 9.08
N GLY A 89 12.90 -3.10 10.37
CA GLY A 89 13.01 -2.11 11.45
C GLY A 89 11.81 -1.18 11.62
N VAL A 90 10.75 -1.30 10.81
CA VAL A 90 9.53 -0.51 10.94
C VAL A 90 8.53 -1.25 11.84
N ALA A 91 8.07 -0.57 12.89
CA ALA A 91 7.02 -1.06 13.77
C ALA A 91 5.66 -1.08 13.07
N GLU A 92 4.68 -1.80 13.64
CA GLU A 92 3.31 -1.76 13.14
C GLU A 92 2.77 -0.33 13.12
N THR A 93 2.05 0.01 12.05
CA THR A 93 1.40 1.30 11.85
C THR A 93 -0.10 1.19 12.05
N GLU A 94 -0.75 2.31 12.37
CA GLU A 94 -2.22 2.40 12.45
C GLU A 94 -2.91 1.80 11.21
N LEU A 95 -2.36 2.07 10.01
CA LEU A 95 -2.89 1.52 8.76
C LEU A 95 -2.69 0.00 8.67
N SER A 96 -1.50 -0.51 9.02
CA SER A 96 -1.23 -1.95 8.99
C SER A 96 -2.11 -2.74 9.97
N GLN A 97 -2.53 -2.12 11.08
CA GLN A 97 -3.39 -2.74 12.09
C GLN A 97 -4.89 -2.56 11.81
N SER A 98 -5.28 -1.49 11.11
CA SER A 98 -6.70 -1.15 10.88
C SER A 98 -7.29 -1.75 9.61
N LEU A 99 -6.48 -2.37 8.75
CA LEU A 99 -6.97 -3.08 7.56
C LEU A 99 -7.53 -4.45 7.93
N TYR A 100 -8.63 -4.84 7.29
CA TYR A 100 -9.20 -6.17 7.42
C TYR A 100 -9.29 -6.89 6.07
N PRO A 101 -8.71 -8.10 5.94
CA PRO A 101 -7.79 -8.70 6.91
C PRO A 101 -6.50 -7.87 7.04
N ALA A 102 -5.83 -7.98 8.19
CA ALA A 102 -4.55 -7.31 8.40
C ALA A 102 -3.51 -7.81 7.38
N PRO A 103 -2.79 -6.91 6.69
CA PRO A 103 -1.72 -7.28 5.77
C PRO A 103 -0.59 -8.00 6.51
N PRO A 104 0.01 -9.05 5.93
CA PRO A 104 1.20 -9.67 6.51
C PRO A 104 2.39 -8.71 6.46
N ASN A 105 3.29 -8.84 7.44
CA ASN A 105 4.58 -8.17 7.45
C ASN A 105 5.53 -8.82 6.43
N LEU A 106 5.64 -8.24 5.24
CA LEU A 106 6.46 -8.78 4.15
C LEU A 106 7.96 -8.66 4.43
N ALA A 107 8.37 -7.76 5.33
CA ALA A 107 9.76 -7.70 5.77
C ALA A 107 10.20 -8.96 6.54
N LYS A 108 9.25 -9.75 7.06
CA LYS A 108 9.53 -11.02 7.75
C LYS A 108 9.36 -12.24 6.84
N ILE A 109 8.35 -12.24 5.97
CA ILE A 109 7.97 -13.44 5.20
C ILE A 109 8.38 -13.41 3.73
N GLY A 110 8.64 -12.23 3.15
CA GLY A 110 9.00 -12.08 1.74
C GLY A 110 7.92 -12.68 0.82
N VAL A 111 8.34 -13.56 -0.09
CA VAL A 111 7.45 -14.31 -0.99
C VAL A 111 7.01 -15.67 -0.45
N ASP A 112 7.43 -16.05 0.76
CA ASP A 112 7.13 -17.34 1.40
C ASP A 112 7.38 -18.56 0.49
N GLY A 113 8.50 -18.54 -0.24
CA GLY A 113 8.89 -19.61 -1.17
C GLY A 113 8.00 -19.77 -2.41
N ASN A 114 7.06 -18.85 -2.66
CA ASN A 114 6.12 -18.93 -3.79
C ASN A 114 6.11 -17.64 -4.64
N PRO A 115 7.15 -17.40 -5.47
CA PRO A 115 7.25 -16.20 -6.28
C PRO A 115 6.10 -16.01 -7.28
N SER A 116 5.57 -17.09 -7.84
CA SER A 116 4.44 -17.02 -8.78
C SER A 116 3.15 -16.58 -8.10
N ALA A 117 2.88 -17.06 -6.87
CA ALA A 117 1.77 -16.57 -6.05
C ALA A 117 1.97 -15.09 -5.69
N ALA A 118 3.17 -14.68 -5.26
CA ALA A 118 3.47 -13.29 -4.95
C ALA A 118 3.23 -12.37 -6.16
N PHE A 119 3.73 -12.76 -7.34
CA PHE A 119 3.45 -12.06 -8.59
C PHE A 119 1.96 -11.92 -8.86
N TRP A 120 1.20 -13.02 -8.77
CA TRP A 120 -0.24 -13.01 -9.02
C TRP A 120 -0.99 -12.09 -8.06
N VAL A 121 -0.65 -12.13 -6.77
CA VAL A 121 -1.25 -11.28 -5.73
C VAL A 121 -0.94 -9.81 -5.96
N ILE A 122 0.31 -9.45 -6.28
CA ILE A 122 0.68 -8.06 -6.56
C ILE A 122 -0.04 -7.56 -7.82
N LYS A 123 -0.07 -8.36 -8.88
CA LYS A 123 -0.71 -8.02 -10.15
C LYS A 123 -2.22 -7.81 -10.02
N HIS A 124 -2.90 -8.68 -9.28
CA HIS A 124 -4.36 -8.73 -9.26
C HIS A 124 -5.01 -8.19 -7.98
N GLY A 125 -4.22 -7.97 -6.93
CA GLY A 125 -4.72 -7.63 -5.60
C GLY A 125 -5.55 -8.75 -4.98
N ILE A 126 -6.17 -8.47 -3.84
CA ILE A 126 -7.12 -9.38 -3.20
C ILE A 126 -8.46 -8.68 -3.04
N LYS A 127 -9.50 -9.28 -3.64
CA LYS A 127 -10.86 -8.74 -3.61
C LYS A 127 -11.38 -8.65 -2.16
N ALA A 128 -12.15 -7.60 -1.86
CA ALA A 128 -12.69 -7.33 -0.53
C ALA A 128 -11.61 -7.19 0.57
N THR A 129 -10.48 -6.58 0.21
CA THR A 129 -9.39 -6.20 1.13
C THR A 129 -8.84 -4.83 0.73
N GLY A 130 -7.91 -4.29 1.51
CA GLY A 130 -7.14 -3.10 1.14
C GLY A 130 -6.07 -3.32 0.05
N MET A 131 -5.84 -4.56 -0.42
CA MET A 131 -4.77 -4.87 -1.38
C MET A 131 -5.20 -4.56 -2.83
N PRO A 132 -4.63 -3.52 -3.48
CA PRO A 132 -5.02 -3.11 -4.83
C PRO A 132 -4.43 -4.01 -5.93
N ALA A 133 -5.01 -3.91 -7.13
CA ALA A 133 -4.57 -4.64 -8.32
C ALA A 133 -3.56 -3.83 -9.15
N TRP A 134 -2.27 -3.92 -8.83
CA TRP A 134 -1.23 -3.07 -9.44
C TRP A 134 -1.01 -3.31 -10.92
N GLY A 135 -1.35 -4.49 -11.44
CA GLY A 135 -1.28 -4.79 -12.87
C GLY A 135 -2.21 -3.95 -13.74
N LYS A 136 -3.07 -3.11 -13.16
CA LYS A 136 -3.84 -2.09 -13.89
C LYS A 136 -3.02 -0.87 -14.29
N SER A 137 -1.92 -0.61 -13.60
CA SER A 137 -1.11 0.62 -13.76
C SER A 137 0.40 0.34 -13.76
N MET A 138 0.80 -0.93 -13.89
CA MET A 138 2.20 -1.34 -13.83
C MET A 138 2.44 -2.56 -14.73
N GLY A 139 3.50 -2.50 -15.54
CA GLY A 139 3.96 -3.62 -16.37
C GLY A 139 4.46 -4.81 -15.55
N ASP A 140 4.39 -6.01 -16.13
CA ASP A 140 4.77 -7.25 -15.45
C ASP A 140 6.26 -7.27 -15.03
N GLU A 141 7.13 -6.63 -15.80
CA GLU A 141 8.56 -6.50 -15.52
C GLU A 141 8.83 -5.75 -14.19
N TYR A 142 8.04 -4.73 -13.87
CA TYR A 142 8.16 -3.99 -12.62
C TYR A 142 7.58 -4.77 -11.43
N ILE A 143 6.54 -5.57 -11.67
CA ILE A 143 5.98 -6.49 -10.69
C ILE A 143 7.00 -7.59 -10.37
N TRP A 144 7.65 -8.16 -11.38
CA TRP A 144 8.75 -9.11 -11.17
C TRP A 144 9.92 -8.48 -10.42
N GLY A 145 10.19 -7.19 -10.63
CA GLY A 145 11.09 -6.39 -9.79
C GLY A 145 10.76 -6.50 -8.30
N MET A 146 9.51 -6.21 -7.94
CA MET A 146 9.04 -6.32 -6.55
C MET A 146 9.12 -7.76 -6.02
N VAL A 147 8.78 -8.76 -6.83
CA VAL A 147 8.88 -10.17 -6.41
C VAL A 147 10.33 -10.57 -6.14
N ALA A 148 11.26 -10.18 -7.02
CA ALA A 148 12.70 -10.41 -6.84
C ALA A 148 13.22 -9.75 -5.57
N PHE A 149 12.80 -8.51 -5.32
CA PHE A 149 13.13 -7.80 -4.08
C PHE A 149 12.54 -8.48 -2.83
N LEU A 150 11.26 -8.85 -2.85
CA LEU A 150 10.60 -9.55 -1.75
C LEU A 150 11.24 -10.91 -1.43
N ASN A 151 11.84 -11.56 -2.42
CA ASN A 151 12.59 -12.80 -2.22
C ASN A 151 13.85 -12.60 -1.36
N GLN A 152 14.45 -11.40 -1.41
CA GLN A 152 15.66 -11.06 -0.64
C GLN A 152 15.33 -10.34 0.67
N LEU A 153 14.18 -9.65 0.73
CA LEU A 153 13.82 -8.74 1.82
C LEU A 153 13.94 -9.32 3.23
N PRO A 154 13.50 -10.56 3.53
CA PRO A 154 13.62 -11.14 4.88
C PRO A 154 15.05 -11.30 5.40
N THR A 155 16.04 -11.24 4.51
CA THR A 155 17.46 -11.37 4.87
C THR A 155 18.12 -10.02 5.14
N MET A 156 17.42 -8.90 4.87
CA MET A 156 17.97 -7.56 4.98
C MET A 156 17.73 -6.96 6.36
N ASP A 157 18.75 -6.32 6.91
CA ASP A 157 18.57 -5.36 7.99
C ASP A 157 18.07 -3.99 7.49
N ALA A 158 17.70 -3.11 8.42
CA ALA A 158 17.19 -1.78 8.11
C ALA A 158 18.17 -0.92 7.28
N LYS A 159 19.48 -1.07 7.51
CA LYS A 159 20.51 -0.29 6.82
C LYS A 159 20.70 -0.77 5.39
N GLN A 160 20.72 -2.09 5.17
CA GLN A 160 20.80 -2.72 3.86
C GLN A 160 19.56 -2.34 3.03
N TYR A 161 18.37 -2.41 3.63
CA TYR A 161 17.13 -1.97 3.01
C TYR A 161 17.21 -0.50 2.56
N GLN A 162 17.55 0.42 3.47
CA GLN A 162 17.64 1.85 3.16
C GLN A 162 18.68 2.15 2.07
N THR A 163 19.83 1.48 2.11
CA THR A 163 20.90 1.65 1.10
C THR A 163 20.41 1.22 -0.27
N LEU A 164 19.72 0.07 -0.35
CA LEU A 164 19.20 -0.45 -1.62
C LEU A 164 18.12 0.47 -2.20
N VAL A 165 17.16 0.88 -1.37
CA VAL A 165 16.09 1.83 -1.75
C VAL A 165 16.68 3.15 -2.24
N ALA A 166 17.64 3.74 -1.52
CA ALA A 166 18.28 4.98 -1.94
C ALA A 166 18.96 4.87 -3.32
N SER A 167 19.43 3.68 -3.68
CA SER A 167 20.10 3.43 -4.97
C SER A 167 19.15 3.11 -6.14
N SER A 168 17.84 2.96 -5.88
CA SER A 168 16.84 2.43 -6.84
C SER A 168 16.38 3.36 -7.95
N GLY A 169 16.66 4.65 -7.85
CA GLY A 169 16.04 5.66 -8.71
C GLY A 169 14.57 5.93 -8.40
N GLY A 170 14.02 5.31 -7.34
CA GLY A 170 12.66 5.55 -6.87
C GLY A 170 11.60 4.71 -7.56
N HIS A 171 10.40 5.27 -7.68
CA HIS A 171 9.19 4.60 -8.12
C HIS A 171 9.07 4.58 -9.65
N GLN A 172 8.80 3.40 -10.24
CA GLN A 172 8.73 3.17 -11.68
C GLN A 172 7.59 2.22 -12.05
N HIS A 173 6.77 2.60 -13.03
CA HIS A 173 5.60 1.82 -13.48
C HIS A 173 5.68 1.31 -14.93
N GLY A 174 6.59 1.86 -15.74
CA GLY A 174 6.59 1.66 -17.20
C GLY A 174 5.60 2.54 -17.97
N GLY A 175 4.98 3.51 -17.29
CA GLY A 175 3.97 4.42 -17.85
C GLY A 175 2.53 3.98 -17.53
N GLY A 176 1.62 4.96 -17.45
CA GLY A 176 0.20 4.74 -17.15
C GLY A 176 -0.24 5.20 -15.75
N GLU A 177 0.70 5.71 -14.95
CA GLU A 177 0.40 6.34 -13.67
C GLU A 177 -0.28 7.70 -13.85
N THR A 178 -1.30 7.96 -13.01
CA THR A 178 -1.81 9.31 -12.84
C THR A 178 -0.87 10.05 -11.90
N GLN A 179 -0.37 11.22 -12.31
CA GLN A 179 0.32 12.11 -11.39
C GLN A 179 -0.67 12.55 -10.32
N MET A 180 -0.45 12.09 -9.08
CA MET A 180 -1.17 12.61 -7.93
C MET A 180 -0.74 14.07 -7.79
N HIS A 181 -1.63 15.00 -8.16
CA HIS A 181 -1.39 16.41 -7.92
C HIS A 181 -1.30 16.62 -6.41
N ASN A 182 -0.29 17.36 -5.97
CA ASN A 182 -0.17 17.69 -4.56
C ASN A 182 -1.40 18.53 -4.14
N HIS A 183 -2.17 18.04 -3.17
CA HIS A 183 -3.30 18.77 -2.58
C HIS A 183 -2.88 19.63 -1.37
N GLU A 184 -1.59 19.66 -1.01
CA GLU A 184 -1.04 20.60 -0.05
C GLU A 184 -1.16 22.03 -0.60
N GLY A 185 -2.27 22.70 -0.23
CA GLY A 185 -2.60 24.07 -0.64
C GLY A 185 -4.05 24.27 -1.10
N GLN A 186 -4.87 23.24 -1.24
CA GLN A 186 -6.29 23.39 -1.63
C GLN A 186 -7.24 23.68 -0.45
N HIS A 187 -6.70 23.79 0.77
CA HIS A 187 -7.39 24.32 1.94
C HIS A 187 -6.93 25.76 2.21
N GLY A 188 -7.28 26.68 1.32
CA GLY A 188 -6.99 28.10 1.49
C GLY A 188 -7.61 28.93 0.37
N ASP A 189 -8.43 29.91 0.77
CA ASP A 189 -9.11 30.93 -0.05
C ASP A 189 -10.47 30.56 -0.66
N ASN A 190 -11.48 30.44 0.21
CA ASN A 190 -12.84 30.83 -0.14
C ASN A 190 -12.88 32.37 -0.33
N LYS A 191 -12.45 32.88 -1.49
CA LYS A 191 -12.75 34.27 -1.88
C LYS A 191 -14.17 34.32 -2.48
N PRO A 192 -15.05 35.23 -2.03
CA PRO A 192 -16.38 35.37 -2.61
C PRO A 192 -16.28 35.74 -4.09
N GLY A 193 -17.07 35.05 -4.92
CA GLY A 193 -17.10 35.26 -6.36
C GLY A 193 -17.45 36.68 -6.75
N HIS A 194 -16.66 37.25 -7.66
CA HIS A 194 -17.11 38.33 -8.52
C HIS A 194 -17.74 37.71 -9.76
N HIS A 195 -19.07 37.72 -9.80
CA HIS A 195 -19.83 37.60 -11.03
C HIS A 195 -19.62 38.88 -11.83
N ASP A 196 -18.92 38.79 -12.97
CA ASP A 196 -19.09 39.76 -14.05
C ASP A 196 -19.50 39.03 -15.32
N ASN A 197 -20.72 39.37 -15.73
CA ASN A 197 -21.40 38.94 -16.93
C ASN A 197 -21.01 39.84 -18.11
N SER A 198 -20.51 39.26 -19.19
CA SER A 198 -20.44 39.82 -20.56
C SER A 198 -20.12 38.61 -21.46
N GLY A 199 -20.86 38.19 -22.48
CA GLY A 199 -21.83 38.86 -23.34
C GLY A 199 -21.31 38.77 -24.79
N GLY A 200 -21.96 37.96 -25.64
CA GLY A 200 -21.67 37.79 -27.08
C GLY A 200 -20.64 36.69 -27.35
N GLY A 201 -20.83 35.74 -28.27
CA GLY A 201 -21.53 35.79 -29.54
C GLY A 201 -20.55 35.33 -30.62
N ASP A 202 -21.04 34.48 -31.51
CA ASP A 202 -20.52 34.17 -32.85
C ASP A 202 -19.67 32.90 -33.05
N ASP A 203 -20.30 32.04 -33.86
CA ASP A 203 -19.84 30.86 -34.55
C ASP A 203 -18.69 31.19 -35.52
N HIS A 204 -17.79 30.23 -35.81
CA HIS A 204 -17.31 30.00 -37.18
C HIS A 204 -16.63 28.63 -37.34
N HIS A 205 -17.00 27.99 -38.46
CA HIS A 205 -16.48 26.82 -39.19
C HIS A 205 -14.97 26.52 -38.99
N GLY A 206 -14.47 25.28 -39.01
CA GLY A 206 -14.86 24.13 -39.81
C GLY A 206 -13.67 23.71 -40.70
N SER A 207 -13.52 22.39 -40.88
CA SER A 207 -12.62 21.67 -41.82
C SER A 207 -11.35 21.09 -41.17
N GLY A 208 -11.36 19.77 -41.06
CA GLY A 208 -10.14 18.97 -41.01
C GLY A 208 -9.55 18.79 -42.40
N ASP A 209 -8.27 18.45 -42.44
CA ASP A 209 -7.71 17.52 -43.42
C ASP A 209 -6.46 16.88 -42.84
N ALA A 210 -6.23 15.64 -43.26
CA ALA A 210 -5.16 14.75 -42.88
C ALA A 210 -3.83 15.13 -43.54
N GLY A 211 -2.72 14.70 -42.93
CA GLY A 211 -1.40 14.78 -43.55
C GLY A 211 -0.30 14.28 -42.63
N GLU A 212 0.04 13.00 -42.75
CA GLU A 212 1.24 12.36 -42.20
C GLU A 212 2.26 12.15 -43.37
N PRO A 213 3.50 11.68 -43.14
CA PRO A 213 4.65 12.34 -42.52
C PRO A 213 5.81 12.58 -43.51
N GLY A 214 6.83 13.34 -43.09
CA GLY A 214 8.07 13.57 -43.85
C GLY A 214 9.32 13.43 -42.97
N HIS A 215 10.20 12.52 -43.41
CA HIS A 215 11.54 12.14 -42.97
C HIS A 215 12.49 13.28 -42.54
N HIS A 216 13.46 12.99 -41.67
CA HIS A 216 14.91 13.26 -41.89
C HIS A 216 15.80 12.45 -40.92
N ASP A 217 16.91 11.95 -41.48
CA ASP A 217 17.91 11.06 -40.92
C ASP A 217 19.00 11.75 -40.07
N ALA A 218 19.63 10.91 -39.23
CA ALA A 218 21.07 10.80 -38.92
C ALA A 218 21.84 11.97 -38.26
N ALA A 219 22.44 11.70 -37.09
CA ALA A 219 23.86 11.31 -36.94
C ALA A 219 24.45 11.74 -35.58
N ALA A 220 25.32 10.89 -35.06
CA ALA A 220 26.05 11.01 -33.81
C ALA A 220 27.17 12.06 -33.85
N THR A 221 27.48 12.66 -32.69
CA THR A 221 28.85 13.03 -32.29
C THR A 221 29.05 12.86 -30.79
N ASP A 222 29.94 11.94 -30.47
CA ASP A 222 30.95 11.92 -29.41
C ASP A 222 31.46 13.29 -28.90
N SER A 223 31.65 13.40 -27.58
CA SER A 223 32.73 14.19 -26.94
C SER A 223 32.89 13.82 -25.46
N GLU A 224 34.08 13.37 -25.13
CA GLU A 224 34.60 13.19 -23.78
C GLU A 224 34.89 14.53 -23.08
N GLY A 225 34.99 14.53 -21.76
CA GLY A 225 35.60 15.62 -21.01
C GLY A 225 35.27 15.62 -19.52
N GLY A 226 36.06 14.91 -18.73
CA GLY A 226 35.97 14.94 -17.27
C GLY A 226 36.45 16.26 -16.65
N SER A 227 36.03 16.51 -15.41
CA SER A 227 36.82 17.15 -14.34
C SER A 227 35.99 17.28 -13.04
N ALA A 228 36.36 16.51 -12.03
CA ALA A 228 36.36 16.96 -10.63
C ALA A 228 37.61 17.86 -10.43
N PRO A 229 37.77 18.73 -9.39
CA PRO A 229 37.33 18.50 -8.01
C PRO A 229 36.90 19.75 -7.20
N LYS A 230 36.34 19.56 -6.00
CA LYS A 230 36.87 20.19 -4.76
C LYS A 230 36.19 19.70 -3.48
N ALA A 231 37.02 19.49 -2.46
CA ALA A 231 36.68 19.20 -1.08
C ALA A 231 36.83 20.44 -0.18
N GLY A 232 36.19 20.36 1.00
CA GLY A 232 36.44 21.16 2.21
C GLY A 232 35.19 21.93 2.67
N HIS A 233 34.87 22.09 3.96
CA HIS A 233 35.35 21.57 5.25
C HIS A 233 34.40 22.14 6.32
N HIS A 234 34.55 21.68 7.58
CA HIS A 234 33.96 22.18 8.86
C HIS A 234 32.61 21.59 9.29
N SER A 235 32.36 21.21 10.55
CA SER A 235 33.18 20.90 11.74
C SER A 235 32.23 20.38 12.83
N ASP A 236 32.77 19.59 13.76
CA ASP A 236 32.20 18.99 14.96
C ASP A 236 31.23 19.84 15.80
N MET A 237 30.34 19.14 16.52
CA MET A 237 30.09 19.43 17.94
C MET A 237 29.68 18.14 18.68
N SER A 238 30.57 17.72 19.58
CA SER A 238 30.41 16.68 20.59
C SER A 238 29.48 17.12 21.73
N GLY A 239 28.91 16.15 22.44
CA GLY A 239 28.22 16.34 23.71
C GLY A 239 27.82 14.99 24.30
N ASP A 240 28.76 14.31 24.95
CA ASP A 240 28.49 13.25 25.92
C ASP A 240 27.76 13.82 27.14
N ASP A 241 26.85 13.05 27.74
CA ASP A 241 26.78 12.92 29.21
C ASP A 241 25.95 11.70 29.64
N HIS A 242 26.46 11.03 30.67
CA HIS A 242 26.10 9.72 31.21
C HIS A 242 24.91 9.76 32.17
N HIS A 243 24.23 8.62 32.37
CA HIS A 243 24.04 8.03 33.70
C HIS A 243 23.53 6.57 33.63
N ALA A 244 24.27 5.68 34.28
CA ALA A 244 23.86 4.32 34.67
C ALA A 244 23.48 4.30 36.15
N GLY A 245 22.66 3.33 36.55
CA GLY A 245 22.35 3.02 37.95
C GLY A 245 21.38 1.86 38.09
N ASP A 246 21.91 0.69 38.44
CA ASP A 246 21.23 -0.55 38.84
C ASP A 246 20.45 -0.41 40.17
N GLU A 247 19.52 -1.35 40.43
CA GLU A 247 19.45 -2.22 41.63
C GLU A 247 18.06 -2.91 41.76
N ALA A 248 18.05 -4.04 42.46
CA ALA A 248 17.11 -5.15 42.31
C ALA A 248 15.99 -5.27 43.38
N SER A 249 15.06 -6.20 43.08
CA SER A 249 14.37 -7.15 44.00
C SER A 249 12.98 -6.85 44.61
N SER A 250 12.10 -7.83 44.30
CA SER A 250 11.11 -8.52 45.14
C SER A 250 9.70 -7.93 45.34
N ASN A 251 8.69 -8.69 44.90
CA ASN A 251 7.72 -9.44 45.73
C ASN A 251 6.32 -9.46 45.07
N GLY A 252 5.64 -10.61 45.17
CA GLY A 252 4.44 -10.95 44.41
C GLY A 252 3.11 -10.41 44.95
N GLY A 253 2.04 -10.80 44.26
CA GLY A 253 0.65 -10.63 44.69
C GLY A 253 -0.34 -10.67 43.54
N ASP A 254 -1.01 -11.81 43.36
CA ASP A 254 -2.21 -11.96 42.54
C ASP A 254 -3.31 -11.00 42.99
N HIS A 255 -3.88 -10.16 42.13
CA HIS A 255 -5.27 -9.67 42.28
C HIS A 255 -5.84 -9.22 40.92
N HIS A 256 -6.92 -9.90 40.50
CA HIS A 256 -7.83 -9.45 39.45
C HIS A 256 -8.49 -8.12 39.85
N ALA A 257 -8.38 -7.11 38.98
CA ALA A 257 -9.25 -5.92 39.03
C ALA A 257 -9.48 -5.40 37.60
N GLU A 258 -10.76 -5.35 37.23
CA GLU A 258 -11.32 -4.76 36.01
C GLU A 258 -10.86 -3.30 35.84
N GLN A 259 -10.17 -2.99 34.74
CA GLN A 259 -9.69 -1.64 34.44
C GLN A 259 -10.69 -0.96 33.50
N ALA A 260 -11.37 0.09 34.00
CA ALA A 260 -12.21 0.96 33.19
C ALA A 260 -11.35 1.68 32.12
N PRO A 261 -11.90 1.97 30.92
CA PRO A 261 -11.14 2.59 29.85
C PRO A 261 -10.66 3.99 30.26
N ASN A 262 -9.34 4.20 30.23
CA ASN A 262 -8.74 5.51 30.45
C ASN A 262 -9.26 6.50 29.41
N ALA A 263 -9.85 7.61 29.87
CA ALA A 263 -10.21 8.72 29.01
C ALA A 263 -8.95 9.30 28.37
N SER A 264 -8.97 9.47 27.05
CA SER A 264 -7.85 10.06 26.29
C SER A 264 -7.53 11.48 26.78
N PRO A 265 -6.25 11.90 26.77
CA PRO A 265 -5.85 13.25 27.18
C PRO A 265 -6.55 14.29 26.30
N LYS A 266 -7.15 15.32 26.92
CA LYS A 266 -7.88 16.40 26.21
C LYS A 266 -6.96 17.40 25.51
N THR A 267 -5.64 17.22 25.63
CA THR A 267 -4.62 18.14 25.14
C THR A 267 -3.44 17.36 24.58
N HIS A 268 -2.92 17.80 23.43
CA HIS A 268 -1.65 17.32 22.89
C HIS A 268 -0.80 18.46 22.34
N THR A 269 0.51 18.29 22.37
CA THR A 269 1.50 19.27 21.92
C THR A 269 2.09 18.84 20.59
N HIS A 270 2.09 19.73 19.61
CA HIS A 270 2.69 19.49 18.30
C HIS A 270 4.21 19.67 18.34
N ALA A 271 4.90 19.18 17.30
CA ALA A 271 6.36 19.28 17.18
C ALA A 271 6.88 20.73 17.10
N ASP A 272 6.00 21.70 16.83
CA ASP A 272 6.31 23.14 16.87
C ASP A 272 6.11 23.78 18.26
N GLY A 273 5.80 22.96 19.28
CA GLY A 273 5.64 23.38 20.67
C GLY A 273 4.26 23.98 21.00
N LYS A 274 3.31 24.01 20.05
CA LYS A 274 1.96 24.51 20.33
C LYS A 274 1.05 23.43 20.89
N GLU A 275 0.29 23.79 21.91
CA GLU A 275 -0.72 22.92 22.50
C GLU A 275 -2.08 23.10 21.81
N HIS A 276 -2.75 21.99 21.55
CA HIS A 276 -4.12 21.97 21.05
C HIS A 276 -5.03 21.30 22.08
N VAL A 277 -6.11 21.99 22.46
CA VAL A 277 -7.13 21.51 23.40
C VAL A 277 -8.39 21.14 22.62
N HIS A 278 -8.94 19.96 22.86
CA HIS A 278 -10.23 19.56 22.29
C HIS A 278 -11.37 20.05 23.19
N GLU A 279 -12.16 21.02 22.73
CA GLU A 279 -13.43 21.38 23.39
C GLU A 279 -14.44 20.23 23.27
N SER A 280 -15.27 20.08 24.30
CA SER A 280 -16.22 18.98 24.46
C SER A 280 -17.51 19.22 23.69
#